data_AF-A0A6V7NVB5-F1
#
_entry.id   AF-A0A6V7NVB5-F1
#
_cell.length_a   1.000
_cell.length_b   1.000
_cell.length_c   1.000
_cell.angle_alpha   90.00
_cell.angle_beta   90.00
_cell.angle_gamma   90.00
#
_symmetry.space_group_name_H-M   'P 1'
#
loop_
_entity.id
_entity.type
_entity.pdbx_description
1 polymer ?
#
loop_
_entity_poly.entity_id
_entity_poly.type
_entity_poly.pdbx_seq_one_letter_code
_entity_poly.pdbx_strand_id
1 'polypeptide(L)'
;MHEALAIYFQYYGDQSKALEHFIESANWQKAHSIFVTSAAPPLFLALKHSEIWRITSSMEEHKSEIADWDVGAGIYIDFYILRSSFQEENAMSDLGKLESKNEVCKNFFSRLNDSLLVWGSRLTVEARAAYSKMAEELCALLMSTSGEKSTPEVQMSSFDTMLTAPIPEEHRAGYLQEAVSVFTYLLTEPAS
;
A
#
# COMPACT_ATOMS: atom_id res chain seq x y z
N MET A 1 22.22 -22.53 -14.61
CA MET A 1 22.40 -21.57 -15.71
C MET A 1 21.65 -20.27 -15.42
N HIS A 2 20.35 -20.31 -15.11
CA HIS A 2 19.53 -19.13 -14.79
C HIS A 2 20.13 -18.24 -13.68
N GLU A 3 20.63 -18.81 -12.57
CA GLU A 3 21.26 -18.00 -11.52
C GLU A 3 22.47 -17.17 -12.00
N ALA A 4 23.32 -17.75 -12.84
CA ALA A 4 24.48 -17.04 -13.39
C ALA A 4 24.05 -15.91 -14.35
N LEU A 5 23.00 -16.14 -15.14
CA LEU A 5 22.40 -15.11 -16.01
C LEU A 5 21.74 -14.00 -15.19
N ALA A 6 21.08 -14.34 -14.09
CA ALA A 6 20.46 -13.37 -13.20
C ALA A 6 21.51 -12.40 -12.60
N ILE A 7 22.64 -12.93 -12.13
CA ILE A 7 23.76 -12.13 -11.63
C ILE A 7 24.36 -11.26 -12.74
N TYR A 8 24.51 -11.82 -13.95
CA TYR A 8 25.00 -11.07 -15.11
C TYR A 8 24.09 -9.86 -15.40
N PHE A 9 22.79 -10.06 -15.57
CA PHE A 9 21.88 -8.96 -15.88
C PHE A 9 21.77 -7.94 -14.73
N GLN A 10 21.84 -8.40 -13.48
CA GLN A 10 21.87 -7.52 -12.32
C GLN A 10 23.11 -6.61 -12.35
N TYR A 11 24.28 -7.15 -12.68
CA TYR A 11 25.52 -6.37 -12.81
C TYR A 11 25.44 -5.32 -13.93
N TYR A 12 24.81 -5.65 -15.05
CA TYR A 12 24.58 -4.71 -16.16
C TYR A 12 23.40 -3.77 -15.97
N GLY A 13 22.68 -3.88 -14.84
CA GLY A 13 21.57 -3.00 -14.47
C GLY A 13 20.20 -3.38 -15.07
N ASP A 14 20.09 -4.50 -15.79
CA ASP A 14 18.81 -4.97 -16.34
C ASP A 14 18.04 -5.77 -15.26
N GLN A 15 17.39 -5.02 -14.36
CA GLN A 15 16.68 -5.59 -13.20
C GLN A 15 15.49 -6.47 -13.60
N SER A 16 14.84 -6.18 -14.74
CA SER A 16 13.70 -6.97 -15.23
C SER A 16 14.16 -8.38 -15.63
N LYS A 17 15.21 -8.49 -16.44
CA LYS A 17 15.76 -9.80 -16.83
C LYS A 17 16.41 -10.53 -15.67
N ALA A 18 17.07 -9.79 -14.76
CA ALA A 18 17.61 -10.38 -13.55
C ALA A 18 16.51 -11.04 -12.71
N LEU A 19 15.38 -10.35 -12.52
CA LEU A 19 14.22 -10.86 -11.79
C LEU A 19 13.65 -12.13 -12.42
N GLU A 20 13.44 -12.14 -13.74
CA GLU A 20 12.94 -13.31 -14.48
C GLU A 20 13.82 -14.53 -14.22
N HIS A 21 15.14 -14.39 -14.34
CA HIS A 21 16.05 -15.50 -14.11
C HIS A 21 16.19 -15.91 -12.63
N PHE A 22 16.00 -14.98 -11.68
CA PHE A 22 15.92 -15.35 -10.26
C PHE A 22 14.66 -16.16 -9.94
N ILE A 23 13.53 -15.85 -10.57
CA ILE A 23 12.30 -16.65 -10.48
C ILE A 23 12.51 -18.04 -11.10
N GLU A 24 13.07 -18.12 -12.31
CA GLU A 24 13.34 -19.40 -13.00
C GLU A 24 14.36 -20.28 -12.26
N SER A 25 15.25 -19.68 -11.47
CA SER A 25 16.21 -20.41 -10.63
C SER A 25 15.68 -20.72 -9.23
N ALA A 26 14.41 -20.41 -8.93
CA ALA A 26 13.81 -20.54 -7.60
C ALA A 26 14.59 -19.82 -6.50
N ASN A 27 15.32 -18.74 -6.84
CA ASN A 27 16.00 -17.90 -5.85
C ASN A 27 15.04 -16.81 -5.36
N TRP A 28 14.04 -17.24 -4.59
CA TRP A 28 12.90 -16.42 -4.18
C TRP A 28 13.31 -15.18 -3.38
N GLN A 29 14.29 -15.30 -2.49
CA GLN A 29 14.75 -14.15 -1.69
C GLN A 29 15.37 -13.05 -2.56
N LYS A 30 16.18 -13.40 -3.56
CA LYS A 30 16.77 -12.41 -4.46
C LYS A 30 15.73 -11.83 -5.42
N ALA A 31 14.83 -12.67 -5.93
CA ALA A 31 13.70 -12.22 -6.75
C ALA A 31 12.85 -11.19 -5.99
N HIS A 32 12.48 -11.50 -4.74
CA HIS A 32 11.73 -10.62 -3.86
C HIS A 32 12.45 -9.29 -3.62
N SER A 33 13.74 -9.33 -3.27
CA SER A 33 14.51 -8.11 -3.05
C SER A 33 14.52 -7.20 -4.29
N ILE A 34 14.82 -7.74 -5.48
CA ILE A 34 14.86 -6.96 -6.72
C ILE A 34 13.46 -6.45 -7.10
N PHE A 35 12.45 -7.27 -6.88
CA PHE A 35 11.08 -6.90 -7.12
C PHE A 35 10.69 -5.67 -6.31
N VAL A 36 10.89 -5.71 -4.98
CA VAL A 36 10.53 -4.62 -4.07
C VAL A 36 11.33 -3.36 -4.34
N THR A 37 12.65 -3.47 -4.52
CA THR A 37 13.51 -2.29 -4.62
C THR A 37 13.52 -1.66 -6.00
N SER A 38 13.17 -2.39 -7.06
CA SER A 38 13.49 -1.93 -8.42
C SER A 38 12.44 -2.25 -9.47
N ALA A 39 11.83 -3.44 -9.46
CA ALA A 39 10.89 -3.82 -10.53
C ALA A 39 9.46 -3.31 -10.29
N ALA A 40 8.94 -3.49 -9.08
CA ALA A 40 7.54 -3.21 -8.76
C ALA A 40 7.19 -1.71 -8.75
N PRO A 41 8.01 -0.80 -8.16
CA PRO A 41 7.68 0.62 -8.11
C PRO A 41 7.40 1.28 -9.47
N PRO A 42 8.28 1.19 -10.48
CA PRO A 42 8.00 1.81 -11.77
C PRO A 42 6.82 1.15 -12.50
N LEU A 43 6.62 -0.16 -12.34
CA LEU A 43 5.44 -0.85 -12.88
C LEU A 43 4.15 -0.32 -12.25
N PHE A 44 4.18 -0.04 -10.94
CA PHE A 44 3.01 0.41 -10.18
C PHE A 44 2.61 1.81 -10.61
N LEU A 45 3.59 2.72 -10.66
CA LEU A 45 3.40 4.09 -11.11
C LEU A 45 2.96 4.16 -12.59
N ALA A 46 3.37 3.19 -13.41
CA ALA A 46 2.91 3.03 -14.79
C ALA A 46 1.56 2.28 -14.92
N LEU A 47 0.87 2.00 -13.81
CA LEU A 47 -0.42 1.30 -13.76
C LEU A 47 -0.41 -0.11 -14.39
N LYS A 48 0.75 -0.77 -14.43
CA LYS A 48 0.91 -2.13 -14.95
C LYS A 48 0.55 -3.17 -13.88
N HIS A 49 -0.66 -3.08 -13.34
CA HIS A 49 -1.11 -3.88 -12.21
C HIS A 49 -1.15 -5.39 -12.50
N SER A 50 -1.50 -5.79 -13.73
CA SER A 50 -1.53 -7.19 -14.16
C SER A 50 -0.15 -7.87 -14.08
N GLU A 51 0.90 -7.13 -14.45
CA GLU A 51 2.27 -7.65 -14.42
C GLU A 51 2.79 -7.79 -13.00
N ILE A 52 2.50 -6.80 -12.14
CA ILE A 52 2.79 -6.88 -10.71
C ILE A 52 2.10 -8.10 -10.12
N TRP A 53 0.79 -8.25 -10.36
CA TRP A 53 0.00 -9.38 -9.86
C TRP A 53 0.55 -10.72 -10.31
N ARG A 54 0.93 -10.85 -11.59
CA ARG A 54 1.53 -12.06 -12.16
C ARG A 54 2.80 -12.45 -11.42
N ILE A 55 3.71 -11.48 -11.21
CA ILE A 55 4.99 -11.73 -10.55
C ILE A 55 4.79 -12.05 -9.06
N THR A 56 3.98 -11.27 -8.34
CA THR A 56 3.76 -11.46 -6.91
C THR A 56 3.05 -12.77 -6.62
N SER A 57 2.06 -13.16 -7.44
CA SER A 57 1.37 -14.44 -7.28
C SER A 57 2.32 -15.63 -7.42
N SER A 58 3.26 -15.57 -8.37
CA SER A 58 4.28 -16.61 -8.55
C SER A 58 5.21 -16.75 -7.33
N MET A 59 5.50 -15.65 -6.64
CA MET A 59 6.34 -15.71 -5.43
C MET A 59 5.52 -16.05 -4.17
N GLU A 60 4.21 -15.78 -4.16
CA GLU A 60 3.35 -16.01 -2.99
C GLU A 60 3.28 -17.48 -2.61
N GLU A 61 3.30 -18.39 -3.59
CA GLU A 61 3.37 -19.84 -3.38
C GLU A 61 4.57 -20.26 -2.50
N HIS A 62 5.60 -19.42 -2.46
CA HIS A 62 6.85 -19.64 -1.74
C HIS A 62 7.06 -18.64 -0.59
N LYS A 63 6.01 -17.94 -0.13
CA LYS A 63 6.13 -16.88 0.88
C LYS A 63 6.77 -17.32 2.21
N SER A 64 6.68 -18.60 2.57
CA SER A 64 7.35 -19.14 3.77
C SER A 64 8.88 -19.18 3.66
N GLU A 65 9.42 -19.14 2.45
CA GLU A 65 10.86 -19.16 2.17
C GLU A 65 11.45 -17.75 2.01
N ILE A 66 10.58 -16.72 2.00
CA ILE A 66 10.95 -15.34 1.74
C ILE A 66 10.89 -14.55 3.05
N ALA A 67 12.05 -14.05 3.48
CA ALA A 67 12.13 -13.14 4.61
C ALA A 67 11.44 -11.81 4.27
N ASP A 68 10.79 -11.20 5.25
CA ASP A 68 10.15 -9.88 5.13
C ASP A 68 9.10 -9.83 4.00
N TRP A 69 8.42 -10.96 3.74
CA TRP A 69 7.42 -11.07 2.68
C TRP A 69 6.30 -10.03 2.82
N ASP A 70 5.75 -9.92 4.03
CA ASP A 70 4.64 -9.05 4.42
C ASP A 70 5.00 -7.56 4.34
N VAL A 71 6.25 -7.18 4.58
CA VAL A 71 6.73 -5.81 4.40
C VAL A 71 7.46 -5.59 3.07
N GLY A 72 7.36 -6.54 2.14
CA GLY A 72 7.94 -6.49 0.80
C GLY A 72 6.89 -6.67 -0.28
N ALA A 73 7.03 -7.71 -1.11
CA ALA A 73 6.10 -8.00 -2.21
C ALA A 73 4.65 -8.22 -1.75
N GLY A 74 4.43 -8.71 -0.53
CA GLY A 74 3.10 -8.91 0.04
C GLY A 74 2.27 -7.62 0.13
N ILE A 75 2.92 -6.46 0.28
CA ILE A 75 2.24 -5.15 0.27
C ILE A 75 1.43 -4.94 -1.00
N TYR A 76 1.97 -5.34 -2.16
CA TYR A 76 1.29 -5.16 -3.44
C TYR A 76 0.05 -6.04 -3.55
N ILE A 77 0.13 -7.30 -3.10
CA ILE A 77 -1.02 -8.21 -3.08
C ILE A 77 -2.11 -7.64 -2.19
N ASP A 78 -1.75 -7.29 -0.94
CA ASP A 78 -2.71 -6.77 0.03
C ASP A 78 -3.33 -5.46 -0.44
N PHE A 79 -2.55 -4.57 -1.05
CA PHE A 79 -3.09 -3.36 -1.65
C PHE A 79 -4.20 -3.65 -2.67
N TYR A 80 -4.00 -4.59 -3.59
CA TYR A 80 -5.02 -4.92 -4.59
C TYR A 80 -6.26 -5.59 -4.00
N ILE A 81 -6.08 -6.43 -2.98
CA ILE A 81 -7.19 -7.04 -2.24
C ILE A 81 -8.00 -5.95 -1.52
N LEU A 82 -7.33 -5.06 -0.80
CA LEU A 82 -7.97 -3.96 -0.07
C LEU A 82 -8.70 -3.00 -1.00
N ARG A 83 -8.04 -2.58 -2.08
CA ARG A 83 -8.63 -1.70 -3.08
C ARG A 83 -9.90 -2.31 -3.67
N SER A 84 -9.86 -3.58 -4.05
CA SER A 84 -11.03 -4.28 -4.60
C SER A 84 -12.16 -4.38 -3.57
N SER A 85 -11.86 -4.77 -2.34
CA SER A 85 -12.83 -4.84 -1.23
C SER A 85 -13.54 -3.50 -1.01
N PHE A 86 -12.79 -2.39 -1.04
CA PHE A 86 -13.36 -1.07 -0.80
C PHE A 86 -14.27 -0.61 -1.95
N GLN A 87 -13.96 -1.01 -3.18
CA GLN A 87 -14.77 -0.72 -4.37
C GLN A 87 -16.04 -1.57 -4.44
N GLU A 88 -15.96 -2.87 -4.15
CA GLU A 88 -17.09 -3.79 -4.20
C GLU A 88 -18.12 -3.51 -3.09
N GLU A 89 -17.65 -3.19 -1.88
CA GLU A 89 -18.53 -2.93 -0.73
C GLU A 89 -19.27 -1.58 -0.78
N ASN A 90 -18.83 -0.67 -1.66
CA ASN A 90 -19.46 0.65 -1.82
C ASN A 90 -20.88 0.57 -2.43
N ALA A 91 -21.32 -0.63 -2.85
CA ALA A 91 -22.67 -0.89 -3.34
C ALA A 91 -23.74 -1.10 -2.23
N MET A 92 -23.36 -1.26 -0.95
CA MET A 92 -24.31 -1.31 0.19
C MET A 92 -23.72 -0.63 1.43
N SER A 93 -24.33 0.47 1.91
CA SER A 93 -23.84 1.23 3.08
C SER A 93 -24.22 0.56 4.40
N ASP A 94 -23.26 0.16 5.22
CA ASP A 94 -23.49 -0.18 6.63
C ASP A 94 -22.36 0.39 7.50
N LEU A 95 -22.70 0.94 8.66
CA LEU A 95 -21.79 1.65 9.56
C LEU A 95 -20.63 0.81 10.09
N GLY A 96 -20.85 -0.49 10.29
CA GLY A 96 -19.79 -1.45 10.66
C GLY A 96 -18.72 -1.63 9.58
N LYS A 97 -18.96 -1.15 8.36
CA LYS A 97 -17.96 -1.17 7.28
C LYS A 97 -16.88 -0.10 7.47
N LEU A 98 -17.23 1.08 7.95
CA LEU A 98 -16.25 2.19 8.03
C LEU A 98 -15.20 1.93 9.12
N GLU A 99 -15.60 1.48 10.30
CA GLU A 99 -14.68 1.15 11.39
C GLU A 99 -13.75 -0.01 11.01
N SER A 100 -14.30 -1.07 10.40
CA SER A 100 -13.52 -2.19 9.86
C SER A 100 -12.52 -1.74 8.79
N LYS A 101 -12.97 -0.93 7.81
CA LYS A 101 -12.10 -0.36 6.77
C LYS A 101 -11.01 0.52 7.37
N ASN A 102 -11.34 1.32 8.38
CA ASN A 102 -10.38 2.18 9.06
C ASN A 102 -9.27 1.36 9.72
N GLU A 103 -9.63 0.31 10.47
CA GLU A 103 -8.67 -0.56 11.13
C GLU A 103 -7.77 -1.30 10.14
N VAL A 104 -8.34 -1.77 9.02
CA VAL A 104 -7.57 -2.43 7.97
C VAL A 104 -6.60 -1.46 7.29
N CYS A 105 -7.02 -0.23 7.00
CA CYS A 105 -6.13 0.81 6.47
C CYS A 105 -5.02 1.18 7.45
N LYS A 106 -5.33 1.30 8.73
CA LYS A 106 -4.34 1.58 9.78
C LYS A 106 -3.24 0.52 9.82
N ASN A 107 -3.63 -0.76 9.80
CA ASN A 107 -2.68 -1.87 9.75
C ASN A 107 -1.86 -1.86 8.46
N PHE A 108 -2.48 -1.56 7.31
CA PHE A 108 -1.76 -1.44 6.04
C PHE A 108 -0.76 -0.27 6.03
N PHE A 109 -1.13 0.90 6.55
CA PHE A 109 -0.24 2.06 6.64
C PHE A 109 0.92 1.83 7.61
N SER A 110 0.68 1.14 8.73
CA SER A 110 1.78 0.69 9.62
C SER A 110 2.76 -0.18 8.84
N ARG A 111 2.28 -1.15 8.06
CA ARG A 111 3.15 -2.03 7.25
C ARG A 111 3.91 -1.30 6.15
N LEU A 112 3.32 -0.26 5.53
CA LEU A 112 4.06 0.60 4.61
C LEU A 112 5.21 1.32 5.33
N ASN A 113 4.96 1.84 6.54
CA ASN A 113 5.99 2.49 7.35
C ASN A 113 7.08 1.49 7.79
N ASP A 114 6.70 0.28 8.20
CA ASP A 114 7.64 -0.79 8.57
C ASP A 114 8.52 -1.19 7.37
N SER A 115 7.92 -1.28 6.18
CA SER A 115 8.65 -1.51 4.93
C SER A 115 9.68 -0.42 4.64
N LEU A 116 9.31 0.85 4.83
CA LEU A 116 10.24 1.97 4.68
C LEU A 116 11.44 1.85 5.63
N LEU A 117 11.24 1.31 6.83
CA LEU A 117 12.31 1.07 7.81
C LEU A 117 13.18 -0.14 7.43
N VAL A 118 12.57 -1.27 7.08
CA VAL A 118 13.26 -2.54 6.75
C VAL A 118 14.14 -2.38 5.51
N TRP A 119 13.60 -1.76 4.46
CA TRP A 119 14.33 -1.60 3.20
C TRP A 119 15.17 -0.33 3.17
N GLY A 120 14.79 0.71 3.91
CA GLY A 120 15.59 1.91 4.15
C GLY A 120 16.15 2.53 2.87
N SER A 121 17.47 2.63 2.80
CA SER A 121 18.19 3.19 1.64
C SER A 121 18.14 2.33 0.38
N ARG A 122 17.66 1.08 0.45
CA ARG A 122 17.50 0.20 -0.71
C ARG A 122 16.26 0.55 -1.53
N LEU A 123 15.27 1.21 -0.94
CA LEU A 123 14.11 1.71 -1.67
C LEU A 123 14.52 2.92 -2.51
N THR A 124 14.09 2.92 -3.76
CA THR A 124 14.28 4.07 -4.64
C THR A 124 13.29 5.19 -4.30
N VAL A 125 13.42 6.34 -4.96
CA VAL A 125 12.44 7.43 -4.83
C VAL A 125 11.08 6.99 -5.39
N GLU A 126 11.08 6.22 -6.47
CA GLU A 126 9.88 5.64 -7.08
C GLU A 126 9.16 4.69 -6.12
N ALA A 127 9.90 3.89 -5.33
CA ALA A 127 9.31 3.01 -4.32
C ALA A 127 8.54 3.80 -3.24
N ARG A 128 9.15 4.87 -2.73
CA ARG A 128 8.49 5.77 -1.77
C ARG A 128 7.26 6.42 -2.39
N ALA A 129 7.37 6.90 -3.63
CA ALA A 129 6.24 7.48 -4.35
C ALA A 129 5.12 6.46 -4.59
N ALA A 130 5.45 5.21 -4.90
CA ALA A 130 4.45 4.14 -5.05
C ALA A 130 3.71 3.87 -3.72
N TYR A 131 4.41 3.82 -2.60
CA TYR A 131 3.78 3.65 -1.27
C TYR A 131 2.89 4.83 -0.91
N SER A 132 3.36 6.06 -1.13
CA SER A 132 2.54 7.26 -0.97
C SER A 132 1.29 7.20 -1.84
N LYS A 133 1.41 6.74 -3.08
CA LYS A 133 0.27 6.62 -3.99
C LYS A 133 -0.74 5.58 -3.55
N MET A 134 -0.29 4.41 -3.08
CA MET A 134 -1.16 3.40 -2.48
C MET A 134 -1.93 3.96 -1.28
N ALA A 135 -1.22 4.66 -0.40
CA ALA A 135 -1.80 5.29 0.77
C ALA A 135 -2.84 6.36 0.42
N GLU A 136 -2.52 7.25 -0.53
CA GLU A 136 -3.44 8.26 -1.06
C GLU A 136 -4.73 7.63 -1.63
N GLU A 137 -4.62 6.56 -2.42
CA GLU A 137 -5.77 5.87 -3.00
C GLU A 137 -6.69 5.28 -1.92
N LEU A 138 -6.12 4.63 -0.90
CA LEU A 138 -6.91 4.06 0.20
C LEU A 138 -7.53 5.16 1.08
N CYS A 139 -6.80 6.25 1.35
CA CYS A 139 -7.32 7.43 2.05
C CYS A 139 -8.52 8.04 1.31
N ALA A 140 -8.46 8.17 -0.02
CA ALA A 140 -9.56 8.67 -0.82
C ALA A 140 -10.80 7.75 -0.76
N LEU A 141 -10.60 6.42 -0.77
CA LEU A 141 -11.68 5.45 -0.62
C LEU A 141 -12.31 5.47 0.79
N LEU A 142 -11.51 5.64 1.85
CA LEU A 142 -12.01 5.84 3.21
C LEU A 142 -12.89 7.09 3.32
N MET A 143 -12.41 8.23 2.82
CA MET A 143 -13.15 9.49 2.82
C MET A 143 -14.50 9.37 2.08
N SER A 144 -14.50 8.69 0.94
CA SER A 144 -15.73 8.45 0.17
C SER A 144 -16.76 7.62 0.94
N THR A 145 -16.32 6.77 1.88
CA THR A 145 -17.20 5.93 2.72
C THR A 145 -17.75 6.70 3.93
N SER A 146 -17.07 7.76 4.35
CA SER A 146 -17.40 8.56 5.54
C SER A 146 -18.67 9.41 5.38
N GLY A 147 -18.99 9.85 4.16
CA GLY A 147 -19.84 11.02 3.90
C GLY A 147 -21.35 10.95 4.19
N GLU A 148 -21.97 9.78 4.44
CA GLU A 148 -23.44 9.72 4.45
C GLU A 148 -24.13 9.29 5.76
N LYS A 149 -23.48 8.59 6.70
CA LYS A 149 -24.16 8.07 7.92
C LYS A 149 -23.29 7.89 9.17
N SER A 150 -22.00 8.26 9.13
CA SER A 150 -21.05 7.94 10.21
C SER A 150 -21.15 8.91 11.38
N THR A 151 -20.92 8.41 12.61
CA THR A 151 -20.84 9.27 13.78
C THR A 151 -19.56 10.12 13.69
N PRO A 152 -19.57 11.38 14.18
CA PRO A 152 -18.38 12.23 14.12
C PRO A 152 -17.14 11.62 14.81
N GLU A 153 -17.33 10.77 15.82
CA GLU A 153 -16.24 10.02 16.49
C GLU A 153 -15.55 9.04 15.53
N VAL A 154 -16.33 8.29 14.74
CA VAL A 154 -15.80 7.35 13.74
C VAL A 154 -15.10 8.12 12.60
N GLN A 155 -15.65 9.27 12.20
CA GLN A 155 -15.00 10.15 11.22
C GLN A 155 -13.65 10.66 11.73
N MET A 156 -13.59 11.11 12.98
CA MET A 156 -12.36 11.59 13.61
C MET A 156 -11.29 10.49 13.67
N SER A 157 -11.68 9.27 14.01
CA SER A 157 -10.76 8.11 14.00
C SER A 157 -10.22 7.78 12.61
N SER A 158 -10.99 8.08 11.55
CA SER A 158 -10.54 7.87 10.17
C SER A 158 -9.48 8.90 9.77
N PHE A 159 -9.64 10.16 10.19
CA PHE A 159 -8.62 11.19 9.98
C PHE A 159 -7.31 10.87 10.71
N ASP A 160 -7.38 10.37 11.96
CA ASP A 160 -6.19 9.93 12.69
C ASP A 160 -5.39 8.87 11.90
N THR A 161 -6.07 7.83 11.43
CA THR A 161 -5.47 6.80 10.56
C THR A 161 -4.84 7.41 9.32
N MET A 162 -5.53 8.29 8.60
CA MET A 162 -5.03 8.92 7.37
C MET A 162 -3.78 9.79 7.62
N LEU A 163 -3.66 10.40 8.80
CA LEU A 163 -2.50 11.22 9.17
C LEU A 163 -1.25 10.41 9.47
N THR A 164 -1.39 9.12 9.79
CA THR A 164 -0.27 8.17 9.97
C THR A 164 0.25 7.56 8.67
N ALA A 165 -0.48 7.77 7.56
CA ALA A 165 -0.12 7.23 6.27
C ALA A 165 1.14 7.92 5.69
N PRO A 166 1.98 7.21 4.91
CA PRO A 166 3.19 7.76 4.31
C PRO A 166 2.88 8.63 3.08
N ILE A 167 2.04 9.65 3.25
CA ILE A 167 1.55 10.56 2.20
C ILE A 167 2.30 11.90 2.20
N PRO A 168 2.32 12.63 1.07
CA PRO A 168 2.92 13.97 0.99
C PRO A 168 2.24 14.97 1.94
N GLU A 169 3.00 15.97 2.42
CA GLU A 169 2.51 16.97 3.37
C GLU A 169 1.31 17.78 2.85
N GLU A 170 1.24 18.03 1.55
CA GLU A 170 0.13 18.76 0.92
C GLU A 170 -1.22 18.05 1.16
N HIS A 171 -1.25 16.72 1.02
CA HIS A 171 -2.45 15.92 1.30
C HIS A 171 -2.76 15.87 2.80
N ARG A 172 -1.74 15.83 3.67
CA ARG A 172 -1.92 15.85 5.13
C ARG A 172 -2.60 17.13 5.60
N ALA A 173 -2.21 18.28 5.04
CA ALA A 173 -2.81 19.57 5.37
C ALA A 173 -4.32 19.59 5.04
N GLY A 174 -4.70 19.01 3.90
CA GLY A 174 -6.11 18.84 3.52
C GLY A 174 -6.89 18.00 4.55
N TYR A 175 -6.36 16.84 4.94
CA TYR A 175 -7.02 15.98 5.94
C TYR A 175 -7.13 16.64 7.31
N LEU A 176 -6.13 17.43 7.73
CA LEU A 176 -6.22 18.22 8.97
C LEU A 176 -7.31 19.27 8.90
N GLN A 177 -7.45 19.96 7.77
CA GLN A 177 -8.50 20.97 7.59
C GLN A 177 -9.90 20.34 7.69
N GLU A 178 -10.11 19.18 7.07
CA GLU A 178 -11.38 18.44 7.16
C GLU A 178 -11.66 17.96 8.59
N ALA A 179 -10.65 17.43 9.29
CA ALA A 179 -10.78 17.04 10.69
C ALA A 179 -11.18 18.21 11.59
N VAL A 180 -10.57 19.40 11.40
CA VAL A 180 -10.93 20.62 12.13
C VAL A 180 -12.36 21.06 11.82
N SER A 181 -12.81 20.91 10.58
CA SER A 181 -14.18 21.22 10.18
C SER A 181 -15.19 20.34 10.92
N VAL A 182 -14.98 19.02 10.94
CA VAL A 182 -15.84 18.06 11.67
C VAL A 182 -15.81 18.31 13.18
N PHE A 183 -14.64 18.61 13.74
CA PHE A 183 -14.52 18.97 15.15
C PHE A 183 -15.27 20.27 15.50
N THR A 184 -15.19 21.28 14.62
CA THR A 184 -15.92 22.53 14.81
C THR A 184 -17.43 22.30 14.73
N TYR A 185 -17.88 21.49 13.77
CA TYR A 185 -19.28 21.08 13.66
C TYR A 185 -19.78 20.48 14.98
N LEU A 186 -19.05 19.49 15.52
CA LEU A 186 -19.33 18.88 16.82
C LEU A 186 -19.46 19.88 17.98
N LEU A 187 -18.62 20.90 18.03
CA LEU A 187 -18.67 21.93 19.08
C LEU A 187 -19.83 22.90 18.91
N THR A 188 -20.28 23.13 17.67
CA THR A 188 -21.38 24.05 17.34
C THR A 188 -22.75 23.38 17.29
N GLU A 189 -22.80 22.06 17.19
CA GLU A 189 -24.03 21.29 17.21
C GLU A 189 -24.68 21.41 18.60
N PRO A 190 -25.89 21.98 18.72
CA PRO A 190 -26.55 22.09 20.00
C PRO A 190 -26.82 20.68 20.54
N ALA A 191 -26.34 20.40 21.76
CA ALA A 191 -26.66 19.15 22.46
C ALA A 191 -28.19 19.03 22.56
N SER A 192 -28.79 18.16 21.74
CA SER A 192 -30.22 17.93 21.68
C SER A 192 -30.64 16.72 22.50
#